data_AF-A0A967MZ68-F1
#
_entry.id   AF-A0A967MZ68-F1
#
_cell.length_a   1.000
_cell.length_b   1.000
_cell.length_c   1.000
_cell.angle_alpha   90.00
_cell.angle_beta   90.00
_cell.angle_gamma   90.00
#
_symmetry.space_group_name_H-M   'P 1'
#
loop_
_entity.id
_entity.type
_entity.pdbx_description
1 polymer ?
#
loop_
_entity_poly.entity_id
_entity_poly.type
_entity_poly.pdbx_seq_one_letter_code
_entity_poly.pdbx_strand_id
1 'polypeptide(L)'
;MPVIAEISKDYSGQVEFVAVAGRADFDSSAARAEELFGDALLWGLDDSIWDLYGIPYQPVTVLITGGDVVVVDTWPGLLDESDIRARIDSLVALGA
;
A
#
# COMPACT_ATOMS: atom_id res chain seq x y z
N MET A 1 4.81 -6.82 -6.03
CA MET A 1 3.54 -7.59 -6.11
C MET A 1 2.89 -7.22 -7.42
N PRO A 2 3.04 -8.02 -8.48
CA PRO A 2 2.54 -7.65 -9.80
C PRO A 2 1.05 -7.29 -9.79
N VAL A 3 0.26 -8.00 -8.97
CA VAL A 3 -1.18 -7.74 -8.79
C VAL A 3 -1.48 -6.33 -8.30
N ILE A 4 -0.76 -5.81 -7.29
CA ILE A 4 -0.99 -4.44 -6.79
C ILE A 4 -0.61 -3.39 -7.83
N ALA A 5 0.43 -3.64 -8.63
CA ALA A 5 0.83 -2.73 -9.71
C ALA A 5 -0.20 -2.68 -10.86
N GLU A 6 -0.93 -3.77 -11.12
CA GLU A 6 -2.05 -3.74 -12.06
C GLU A 6 -3.29 -3.06 -11.45
N ILE A 7 -3.64 -3.41 -10.20
CA ILE A 7 -4.75 -2.76 -9.49
C ILE A 7 -4.55 -1.24 -9.39
N SER A 8 -3.33 -0.76 -9.10
CA SER A 8 -3.08 0.68 -8.94
C SER A 8 -3.39 1.48 -10.20
N LYS A 9 -3.20 0.89 -11.39
CA LYS A 9 -3.54 1.52 -12.66
C LYS A 9 -5.05 1.72 -12.81
N ASP A 10 -5.84 0.74 -12.39
CA ASP A 10 -7.30 0.77 -12.50
C ASP A 10 -7.95 1.82 -11.59
N TYR A 11 -7.33 2.08 -10.43
CA TYR A 11 -7.80 3.07 -9.46
C TYR A 11 -7.06 4.41 -9.52
N SER A 12 -6.28 4.63 -10.59
CA SER A 12 -5.52 5.86 -10.79
C SER A 12 -6.44 7.09 -10.78
N GLY A 13 -6.02 8.13 -10.05
CA GLY A 13 -6.79 9.37 -9.84
C GLY A 13 -7.89 9.27 -8.78
N GLN A 14 -8.12 8.10 -8.20
CA GLN A 14 -9.04 7.90 -7.08
C GLN A 14 -8.30 7.46 -5.81
N VAL A 15 -7.30 6.60 -5.96
CA VAL A 15 -6.51 6.06 -4.84
C VAL A 15 -5.02 6.12 -5.18
N GLU A 16 -4.24 6.65 -4.25
CA GLU A 16 -2.78 6.64 -4.31
C GLU A 16 -2.24 5.42 -3.57
N PHE A 17 -1.30 4.72 -4.21
CA PHE A 17 -0.69 3.51 -3.65
C PHE A 17 0.77 3.81 -3.29
N VAL A 18 1.10 3.59 -2.01
CA VAL A 18 2.44 3.85 -1.47
C VAL A 18 2.97 2.60 -0.77
N ALA A 19 4.16 2.16 -1.16
CA ALA A 19 4.87 1.05 -0.54
C ALA A 19 5.93 1.57 0.45
N VAL A 20 5.68 1.41 1.75
CA VAL A 20 6.66 1.77 2.79
C VAL A 20 7.45 0.54 3.17
N ALA A 21 8.73 0.51 2.82
CA ALA A 21 9.67 -0.47 3.31
C ALA A 21 10.20 -0.05 4.69
N GLY A 22 10.65 -1.04 5.46
CA GLY A 22 11.19 -0.83 6.80
C GLY A 22 12.11 -1.96 7.18
N ARG A 23 13.00 -1.72 8.14
CA ARG A 23 13.96 -2.71 8.67
C ARG A 23 14.83 -3.36 7.57
N ALA A 24 15.17 -2.60 6.54
CA ALA A 24 16.00 -3.00 5.41
C ALA A 24 16.91 -1.84 4.98
N ASP A 25 17.99 -2.14 4.23
CA ASP A 25 18.83 -1.12 3.61
C ASP A 25 18.20 -0.56 2.33
N PHE A 26 18.61 0.67 1.97
CA PHE A 26 18.05 1.39 0.83
C PHE A 26 18.32 0.70 -0.50
N ASP A 27 19.56 0.27 -0.75
CA ASP A 27 19.95 -0.28 -2.04
C ASP A 27 19.20 -1.59 -2.36
N SER A 28 19.08 -2.48 -1.38
CA SER A 28 18.32 -3.72 -1.50
C SER A 28 16.83 -3.46 -1.67
N SER A 29 16.29 -2.48 -0.95
CA SER A 29 14.87 -2.10 -1.05
C SER A 29 14.54 -1.47 -2.41
N ALA A 30 15.43 -0.63 -2.94
CA ALA A 30 15.29 0.00 -4.25
C ALA A 30 15.31 -1.03 -5.38
N ALA A 31 16.28 -1.94 -5.37
CA ALA A 31 16.35 -3.02 -6.35
C ALA A 31 15.08 -3.89 -6.32
N ARG A 32 14.54 -4.16 -5.13
CA ARG A 32 13.32 -4.95 -4.97
C ARG A 32 12.06 -4.18 -5.39
N ALA A 33 12.00 -2.88 -5.13
CA ALA A 33 10.89 -2.03 -5.58
C ALA A 33 10.83 -1.94 -7.10
N GLU A 34 11.97 -1.73 -7.76
CA GLU A 34 12.10 -1.75 -9.23
C GLU A 34 11.57 -3.07 -9.81
N GLU A 35 11.98 -4.21 -9.26
CA GLU A 35 11.52 -5.53 -9.72
C GLU A 35 10.01 -5.75 -9.49
N LEU A 36 9.50 -5.29 -8.36
CA LEU A 36 8.13 -5.60 -7.93
C LEU A 36 7.07 -4.65 -8.48
N PHE A 37 7.44 -3.41 -8.77
CA PHE A 37 6.53 -2.31 -9.07
C PHE A 37 6.94 -1.52 -10.31
N GLY A 38 8.22 -1.52 -10.69
CA GLY A 38 8.75 -0.56 -11.67
C GLY A 38 8.34 0.86 -11.30
N ASP A 39 7.85 1.62 -12.28
CA ASP A 39 7.36 2.99 -12.09
C ASP A 39 5.89 3.08 -11.61
N ALA A 40 5.22 1.95 -11.33
CA ALA A 40 3.78 1.94 -11.08
C ALA A 40 3.39 2.47 -9.69
N LEU A 41 4.31 2.46 -8.71
CA LEU A 41 4.04 2.81 -7.31
C LEU A 41 5.11 3.72 -6.74
N LEU A 42 4.70 4.63 -5.86
CA LEU A 42 5.63 5.34 -4.98
C LEU A 42 6.11 4.39 -3.87
N TRP A 43 7.38 4.49 -3.51
CA TRP A 43 7.93 3.72 -2.39
C TRP A 43 8.97 4.53 -1.62
N GLY A 44 9.23 4.12 -0.37
CA GLY A 44 10.29 4.72 0.46
C GLY A 44 10.62 3.89 1.70
N LEU A 45 11.71 4.26 2.39
CA LEU A 45 12.09 3.70 3.69
C LEU A 45 11.73 4.68 4.80
N ASP A 46 10.90 4.23 5.73
CA ASP A 46 10.56 5.04 6.91
C ASP A 46 10.09 4.14 8.07
N ASP A 47 11.00 3.82 9.00
CA ASP A 47 10.66 3.02 10.18
C ASP A 47 9.67 3.75 11.13
N SER A 48 9.58 5.08 11.09
CA SER A 48 8.66 5.84 11.95
C SER A 48 7.19 5.63 11.58
N ILE A 49 6.91 5.37 10.30
CA ILE A 49 5.57 5.02 9.81
C ILE A 49 5.12 3.67 10.39
N TRP A 50 6.04 2.72 10.58
CA TRP A 50 5.70 1.40 11.11
C TRP A 50 5.27 1.49 12.56
N ASP A 51 5.99 2.28 13.36
CA ASP A 51 5.65 2.53 14.76
C ASP A 51 4.34 3.31 14.87
N LEU A 52 4.09 4.29 13.99
CA LEU A 52 2.86 5.07 13.95
C LEU A 52 1.61 4.19 13.76
N TYR A 53 1.70 3.20 12.87
CA TYR A 53 0.59 2.25 12.61
C TYR A 53 0.65 0.98 13.48
N GLY A 54 1.65 0.85 14.37
CA GLY A 54 1.82 -0.31 15.23
C GLY A 54 2.09 -1.62 14.47
N ILE A 55 2.73 -1.55 13.30
CA ILE A 55 2.95 -2.68 12.40
C ILE A 55 4.21 -3.46 12.81
N PRO A 56 4.09 -4.73 13.29
CA PRO A 56 5.24 -5.46 13.81
C PRO A 56 5.94 -6.35 12.76
N TYR A 57 5.35 -6.54 11.58
CA TYR A 57 5.85 -7.43 10.53
C TYR A 57 5.35 -7.01 9.14
N GLN A 58 5.85 -7.67 8.10
CA GLN A 58 5.47 -7.45 6.71
C GLN A 58 5.04 -8.74 6.00
N PRO A 59 4.18 -8.67 4.96
CA PRO A 59 3.49 -7.46 4.49
C PRO A 59 2.23 -7.13 5.31
N VAL A 60 1.91 -5.85 5.43
CA VAL A 60 0.64 -5.33 5.97
C VAL A 60 0.16 -4.20 5.07
N THR A 61 -1.14 -4.17 4.78
CA THR A 61 -1.78 -3.08 4.05
C THR A 61 -2.69 -2.29 5.00
N VAL A 62 -2.71 -0.98 4.80
CA VAL A 62 -3.54 -0.04 5.55
C VAL A 62 -4.29 0.81 4.52
N LEU A 63 -5.61 0.94 4.68
CA LEU A 63 -6.43 1.84 3.88
C LEU A 63 -6.78 3.08 4.70
N ILE A 64 -6.58 4.24 4.09
CA ILE A 64 -6.68 5.54 4.73
C ILE A 64 -7.51 6.46 3.82
N THR A 65 -8.43 7.21 4.39
CA THR A 65 -9.22 8.21 3.66
C THR A 65 -8.46 9.51 3.44
N GLY A 66 -8.66 10.16 2.30
CA GLY A 66 -8.14 11.50 2.02
C GLY A 66 -8.94 12.57 2.76
N GLY A 67 -8.42 13.08 3.89
CA GLY A 67 -9.11 14.07 4.72
C GLY A 67 -8.59 14.04 6.15
N ASP A 68 -9.51 14.00 7.13
CA ASP A 68 -9.17 13.56 8.47
C ASP A 68 -8.61 12.13 8.33
N VAL A 69 -7.32 11.94 8.59
CA VAL A 69 -6.61 10.67 8.39
C VAL A 69 -7.24 9.60 9.28
N VAL A 70 -8.20 8.86 8.72
CA VAL A 70 -8.90 7.76 9.38
C VAL A 70 -8.46 6.47 8.69
N VAL A 71 -7.86 5.57 9.47
CA VAL A 71 -7.63 4.19 9.05
C VAL A 71 -8.99 3.51 8.97
N VAL A 72 -9.41 3.13 7.78
CA VAL A 72 -10.71 2.49 7.54
C VAL A 72 -10.60 0.97 7.46
N ASP A 73 -9.41 0.46 7.16
CA ASP A 73 -9.16 -0.97 7.10
C ASP A 73 -7.66 -1.28 7.24
N THR A 74 -7.35 -2.47 7.72
CA THR A 74 -6.00 -3.01 7.74
C THR A 74 -6.03 -4.53 7.65
N TRP A 75 -5.10 -5.09 6.89
CA TRP A 75 -4.93 -6.54 6.86
C TRP A 75 -3.45 -6.94 6.74
N PRO A 76 -3.07 -8.03 7.43
CA PRO A 76 -1.78 -8.66 7.22
C PRO A 76 -1.79 -9.61 6.03
N GLY A 77 -0.63 -9.77 5.40
CA GLY A 77 -0.42 -10.79 4.40
C GLY A 77 -1.01 -10.44 3.03
N LEU A 78 -1.15 -11.47 2.21
CA LEU A 78 -1.71 -11.39 0.87
C LEU A 78 -3.20 -11.73 0.92
N LEU A 79 -3.99 -10.98 0.15
CA LEU A 79 -5.37 -11.28 -0.16
C LEU A 79 -5.49 -11.59 -1.66
N ASP A 80 -6.58 -12.26 -2.04
CA ASP A 80 -6.92 -12.47 -3.43
C ASP A 80 -7.30 -11.13 -4.09
N GLU A 81 -7.05 -11.00 -5.40
CA GLU A 81 -7.28 -9.76 -6.13
C GLU A 81 -8.70 -9.23 -6.00
N SER A 82 -9.72 -10.11 -6.04
CA SER A 82 -11.12 -9.71 -5.88
C SER A 82 -11.39 -9.08 -4.52
N ASP A 83 -10.77 -9.59 -3.47
CA ASP A 83 -10.96 -9.08 -2.11
C ASP A 83 -10.26 -7.73 -1.94
N ILE A 84 -9.08 -7.58 -2.55
CA ILE A 84 -8.35 -6.30 -2.58
C ILE A 84 -9.21 -5.24 -3.28
N ARG A 85 -9.74 -5.54 -4.46
CA ARG A 85 -10.59 -4.62 -5.23
C ARG A 85 -11.85 -4.22 -4.47
N ALA A 86 -12.56 -5.17 -3.86
CA ALA A 86 -13.76 -4.88 -3.08
C ALA A 86 -13.49 -3.93 -1.89
N ARG A 87 -12.33 -4.06 -1.24
CA ARG A 87 -11.92 -3.15 -0.15
C ARG A 87 -11.55 -1.76 -0.66
N ILE A 88 -10.88 -1.67 -1.81
CA ILE A 88 -10.57 -0.39 -2.45
C ILE A 88 -11.86 0.30 -2.92
N ASP A 89 -12.81 -0.43 -3.51
CA ASP A 89 -14.11 0.11 -3.90
C ASP A 89 -14.86 0.68 -2.68
N SER A 90 -14.76 0.01 -1.54
CA SER A 90 -15.34 0.50 -0.28
C SER A 90 -14.66 1.78 0.19
N LEU A 91 -13.33 1.90 0.06
CA LEU A 91 -12.59 3.13 0.34
C LEU A 91 -13.03 4.27 -0.59
N VAL A 92 -13.13 4.02 -1.89
CA VAL A 92 -13.55 5.02 -2.89
C VAL A 92 -14.96 5.50 -2.58
N ALA A 93 -15.87 4.61 -2.21
CA ALA A 93 -17.25 4.97 -1.85
C ALA A 93 -17.34 5.85 -0.58
N LEU A 94 -16.35 5.83 0.31
CA LEU A 94 -16.27 6.72 1.48
C LEU A 94 -15.69 8.10 1.13
N GLY A 95 -14.94 8.21 0.04
CA GLY A 95 -14.33 9.45 -0.43
C GLY A 95 -15.14 10.24 -1.47
N ALA A 96 -16.24 9.65 -1.97
CA ALA A 96 -17.19 10.28 -2.89
C ALA A 96 -18.21 11.17 -2.14
#